data_AF-A0A1K1T5Y9-F1
#
_entry.id   AF-A0A1K1T5Y9-F1
#
_cell.length_a   1.000
_cell.length_b   1.000
_cell.length_c   1.000
_cell.angle_alpha   90.00
_cell.angle_beta   90.00
_cell.angle_gamma   90.00
#
_symmetry.space_group_name_H-M   'P 1'
#
loop_
_entity.id
_entity.type
_entity.pdbx_description
1 polymer ?
#
loop_
_entity_poly.entity_id
_entity_poly.type
_entity_poly.pdbx_seq_one_letter_code
_entity_poly.pdbx_strand_id
1 'polypeptide(L)'
;MSQDAVAVAPSLAGVTAGEARINFAAHQARANAQGARQDFEEMIGQLVRAVRPGVVKMVAANPGDWGIDVFIGDLGGSVTVWQSKYFMPEVSKSHQAQIRESFDSVVANAAKEGFTLTQWILCVPSSMDGPTTKWWSTWKRKKERDFGLVIDLWDETELRSLLISPDAETVRRHYYEPAQATRPETSVVGLADEDAERLETALFVRQLREAGHVEVTSSKQQFFNAELLAREIVDKGVPAEVAALSSADATIHGVWEDHFNEACQTDESPRLAGLHKSVMSEIRAQHATLSSGLPCGPVHTCGLMHRVVDNRRAGWVRHWRQIADEHVRSDGEQSQDTTTAIALNGPQPASPS
;
A
#
# COMPACT_ATOMS: atom_id res chain seq x y z
N MET A 1 -14.64 33.47 38.95
CA MET A 1 -14.70 33.65 37.49
C MET A 1 -13.83 32.57 36.89
N SER A 2 -14.48 31.49 36.44
CA SER A 2 -13.85 30.32 35.83
C SER A 2 -13.28 30.68 34.47
N GLN A 3 -12.11 30.16 34.13
CA GLN A 3 -11.64 30.04 32.76
C GLN A 3 -11.65 28.56 32.38
N ASP A 4 -12.32 28.30 31.27
CA ASP A 4 -12.59 27.00 30.69
C ASP A 4 -11.32 26.33 30.16
N ALA A 5 -11.08 25.11 30.61
CA ALA A 5 -10.16 24.19 29.94
C ALA A 5 -10.93 23.47 28.83
N VAL A 6 -10.68 23.86 27.58
CA VAL A 6 -11.25 23.22 26.39
C VAL A 6 -10.55 21.88 26.18
N ALA A 7 -11.22 20.79 26.53
CA ALA A 7 -10.84 19.44 26.12
C ALA A 7 -11.13 19.28 24.62
N VAL A 8 -10.08 19.22 23.80
CA VAL A 8 -10.19 18.90 22.37
C VAL A 8 -10.41 17.40 22.26
N ALA A 9 -11.65 16.99 21.95
CA ALA A 9 -11.97 15.61 21.61
C ALA A 9 -11.46 15.29 20.20
N PRO A 10 -10.83 14.12 19.98
CA PRO A 10 -10.42 13.71 18.64
C PRO A 10 -11.66 13.47 17.76
N SER A 11 -11.57 13.94 16.52
CA SER A 11 -12.59 13.84 15.48
C SER A 11 -12.76 12.39 15.03
N LEU A 12 -13.95 11.82 15.24
CA LEU A 12 -14.33 10.50 14.73
C LEU A 12 -14.75 10.62 13.25
N ALA A 13 -13.77 10.76 12.35
CA ALA A 13 -13.98 10.52 10.93
C ALA A 13 -14.02 9.00 10.69
N GLY A 14 -15.04 8.54 9.97
CA GLY A 14 -15.47 7.14 9.90
C GLY A 14 -14.47 6.18 9.26
N VAL A 15 -14.41 4.97 9.83
CA VAL A 15 -13.63 3.83 9.36
C VAL A 15 -14.13 3.37 7.98
N THR A 16 -13.24 3.30 7.00
CA THR A 16 -13.55 2.76 5.67
C THR A 16 -13.67 1.23 5.73
N ALA A 17 -14.77 0.68 5.21
CA ALA A 17 -14.95 -0.76 5.12
C ALA A 17 -13.89 -1.38 4.19
N GLY A 18 -13.00 -2.23 4.74
CA GLY A 18 -11.95 -2.93 3.99
C GLY A 18 -10.57 -2.94 4.67
N GLU A 19 -10.38 -2.16 5.73
CA GLU A 19 -9.09 -2.13 6.45
C GLU A 19 -8.75 -3.48 7.11
N ALA A 20 -7.48 -3.88 6.97
CA ALA A 20 -6.98 -5.13 7.54
C ALA A 20 -7.25 -5.16 9.05
N ARG A 21 -7.87 -6.25 9.54
CA ARG A 21 -8.15 -6.41 10.97
C ARG A 21 -6.84 -6.37 11.74
N ILE A 22 -6.66 -5.36 12.59
CA ILE A 22 -5.54 -5.30 13.53
C ILE A 22 -5.54 -6.61 14.33
N ASN A 23 -4.42 -7.30 14.40
CA ASN A 23 -4.28 -8.50 15.22
C ASN A 23 -2.95 -8.45 15.94
N PHE A 24 -2.97 -8.19 17.24
CA PHE A 24 -1.74 -8.06 18.02
C PHE A 24 -0.95 -9.37 18.09
N ALA A 25 -1.57 -10.54 17.83
CA ALA A 25 -0.83 -11.79 17.66
C ALA A 25 0.19 -11.74 16.50
N ALA A 26 0.09 -10.77 15.57
CA ALA A 26 1.06 -10.55 14.51
C ALA A 26 2.48 -10.32 15.03
N HIS A 27 2.65 -9.70 16.22
CA HIS A 27 3.96 -9.52 16.84
C HIS A 27 4.63 -10.86 17.19
N GLN A 28 3.85 -11.86 17.64
CA GLN A 28 4.33 -13.24 17.86
C GLN A 28 4.53 -14.03 16.57
N ALA A 29 3.79 -13.71 15.50
CA ALA A 29 3.99 -14.37 14.22
C ALA A 29 5.30 -13.95 13.56
N ARG A 30 5.72 -12.68 13.75
CA ARG A 30 6.96 -12.13 13.18
C ARG A 30 8.22 -12.47 13.97
N ALA A 31 8.10 -12.75 15.27
CA ALA A 31 9.25 -12.93 16.15
C ALA A 31 8.99 -13.95 17.26
N ASN A 32 10.06 -14.41 17.91
CA ASN A 32 9.95 -15.19 19.14
C ASN A 32 9.36 -14.35 20.29
N ALA A 33 9.05 -14.95 21.45
CA ALA A 33 8.39 -14.25 22.55
C ALA A 33 9.11 -12.98 23.05
N GLN A 34 10.44 -12.94 22.97
CA GLN A 34 11.22 -11.74 23.33
C GLN A 34 11.12 -10.67 22.23
N GLY A 35 11.25 -11.06 20.97
CA GLY A 35 11.10 -10.14 19.85
C GLY A 35 9.67 -9.59 19.72
N ALA A 36 8.64 -10.36 20.07
CA ALA A 36 7.26 -9.87 20.09
C ALA A 36 7.04 -8.76 21.12
N ARG A 37 7.73 -8.83 22.27
CA ARG A 37 7.70 -7.77 23.30
C ARG A 37 8.32 -6.49 22.78
N GLN A 38 9.51 -6.60 22.19
CA GLN A 38 10.23 -5.46 21.62
C GLN A 38 9.46 -4.82 20.45
N ASP A 39 8.94 -5.64 19.53
CA ASP A 39 8.17 -5.16 18.37
C ASP A 39 6.88 -4.44 18.79
N PHE A 40 6.21 -4.94 19.84
CA PHE A 40 5.04 -4.26 20.42
C PHE A 40 5.40 -2.96 21.15
N GLU A 41 6.51 -2.95 21.90
CA GLU A 41 7.02 -1.75 22.56
C GLU A 41 7.35 -0.64 21.56
N GLU A 42 8.07 -0.97 20.49
CA GLU A 42 8.39 -0.04 19.40
C GLU A 42 7.11 0.53 18.75
N MET A 43 6.10 -0.34 18.52
CA MET A 43 4.79 0.09 18.01
C MET A 43 4.10 1.08 18.94
N ILE A 44 4.06 0.81 20.25
CA ILE A 44 3.47 1.73 21.23
C ILE A 44 4.21 3.08 21.22
N GLY A 45 5.54 3.08 21.11
CA GLY A 45 6.32 4.31 21.02
C GLY A 45 5.95 5.16 19.81
N GLN A 46 5.80 4.53 18.65
CA GLN A 46 5.35 5.20 17.43
C GLN A 46 3.91 5.69 17.54
N LEU A 47 3.01 4.87 18.10
CA LEU A 47 1.60 5.21 18.31
C LEU A 47 1.44 6.42 19.23
N VAL A 48 2.16 6.44 20.36
CA VAL A 48 2.13 7.55 21.33
C VAL A 48 2.61 8.86 20.70
N ARG A 49 3.67 8.82 19.88
CA ARG A 49 4.13 9.99 19.13
C ARG A 49 3.10 10.49 18.13
N ALA A 50 2.44 9.56 17.44
CA ALA A 50 1.46 9.87 16.41
C ALA A 50 0.22 10.56 17.01
N VAL A 51 -0.35 9.99 18.08
CA VAL A 51 -1.61 10.48 18.68
C VAL A 51 -1.41 11.63 19.69
N ARG A 52 -0.16 11.93 20.10
CA ARG A 52 0.18 13.04 21.00
C ARG A 52 1.38 13.84 20.50
N PRO A 53 1.27 14.55 19.36
CA PRO A 53 2.34 15.34 18.81
C PRO A 53 2.75 16.47 19.78
N GLY A 54 4.06 16.68 19.95
CA GLY A 54 4.61 17.77 20.77
C GLY A 54 4.73 17.51 22.27
N VAL A 55 4.15 16.42 22.80
CA VAL A 55 4.24 16.05 24.24
C VAL A 55 5.44 15.12 24.51
N VAL A 56 5.91 14.40 23.50
CA VAL A 56 6.80 13.24 23.68
C VAL A 56 8.22 13.57 23.21
N LYS A 57 9.12 13.86 24.15
CA LYS A 57 10.56 13.65 23.94
C LYS A 57 10.85 12.22 24.36
N MET A 58 10.90 11.27 23.42
CA MET A 58 11.32 9.92 23.78
C MET A 58 12.74 9.96 24.31
N VAL A 59 12.87 9.77 25.62
CA VAL A 59 14.14 9.40 26.23
C VAL A 59 14.20 7.89 26.10
N ALA A 60 15.13 7.39 25.26
CA ALA A 60 15.45 5.97 25.29
C ALA A 60 16.00 5.66 26.69
N ALA A 61 15.25 4.87 27.47
CA ALA A 61 15.74 4.43 28.76
C ALA A 61 16.99 3.59 28.55
N ASN A 62 18.09 3.92 29.24
CA ASN A 62 19.22 3.02 29.33
C ASN A 62 18.76 1.72 30.02
N PRO A 63 19.12 0.53 29.47
CA PRO A 63 18.80 -0.74 30.11
C PRO A 63 19.37 -0.77 31.54
N GLY A 64 18.49 -0.70 32.54
CA GLY A 64 18.87 -0.74 33.96
C GLY A 64 18.24 0.33 34.85
N ASP A 65 17.83 1.48 34.30
CA ASP A 65 17.36 2.60 35.15
C ASP A 65 15.83 2.73 35.24
N TRP A 66 15.08 2.41 34.18
CA TRP A 66 13.63 2.75 34.09
C TRP A 66 12.69 1.56 33.83
N GLY A 67 13.25 0.37 33.65
CA GLY A 67 12.56 -0.69 32.90
C GLY A 67 12.57 -0.35 31.40
N ILE A 68 12.58 -1.40 30.57
CA ILE A 68 12.83 -1.27 29.12
C ILE A 68 11.66 -0.54 28.42
N ASP A 69 10.44 -0.63 28.96
CA ASP A 69 9.23 -0.30 28.20
C ASP A 69 8.56 1.05 28.58
N VAL A 70 9.33 2.11 28.89
CA VAL A 70 8.81 3.41 29.38
C VAL A 70 8.99 4.56 28.37
N PHE A 71 7.89 5.18 27.96
CA PHE A 71 7.91 6.47 27.23
C PHE A 71 7.59 7.62 28.18
N ILE A 72 8.37 8.70 28.12
CA ILE A 72 8.23 9.90 28.96
C ILE A 72 7.79 11.07 28.09
N GLY A 73 6.67 11.71 28.44
CA GLY A 73 6.29 13.03 27.94
C GLY A 73 6.54 14.09 29.01
N ASP A 74 7.22 15.18 28.69
CA ASP A 74 7.45 16.31 29.60
C ASP A 74 6.60 17.49 29.15
N LEU A 75 5.71 17.92 30.04
CA LEU A 75 4.88 19.11 29.88
C LEU A 75 5.10 20.05 31.07
N GLY A 76 6.21 20.79 31.03
CA GLY A 76 6.52 21.81 32.04
C GLY A 76 6.79 21.24 33.44
N GLY A 77 7.45 20.08 33.53
CA GLY A 77 7.78 19.41 34.79
C GLY A 77 6.74 18.37 35.25
N SER A 78 5.65 18.20 34.50
CA SER A 78 4.68 17.12 34.66
C SER A 78 5.00 16.00 33.68
N VAL A 79 5.21 14.80 34.21
CA VAL A 79 5.62 13.62 33.44
C VAL A 79 4.46 12.64 33.28
N THR A 80 4.18 12.26 32.03
CA THR A 80 3.36 11.09 31.71
C THR A 80 4.24 9.91 31.31
N VAL A 81 3.99 8.75 31.90
CA VAL A 81 4.67 7.50 31.59
C VAL A 81 3.72 6.55 30.86
N TRP A 82 4.12 6.05 29.70
CA TRP A 82 3.49 4.89 29.06
C TRP A 82 4.35 3.66 29.30
N GLN A 83 3.76 2.62 29.87
CA GLN A 83 4.41 1.33 30.12
C GLN A 83 3.84 0.27 29.18
N SER A 84 4.66 -0.28 28.29
CA SER A 84 4.25 -1.41 27.44
C SER A 84 4.40 -2.75 28.17
N LYS A 85 3.39 -3.63 28.10
CA LYS A 85 3.47 -5.02 28.53
C LYS A 85 2.76 -5.95 27.55
N TYR A 86 3.51 -6.81 26.89
CA TYR A 86 2.97 -7.78 25.94
C TYR A 86 2.41 -9.03 26.65
N PHE A 87 1.17 -8.92 27.13
CA PHE A 87 0.40 -10.03 27.71
C PHE A 87 -0.59 -10.56 26.67
N MET A 88 -0.40 -11.80 26.21
CA MET A 88 -1.28 -12.47 25.24
C MET A 88 -1.57 -13.90 25.69
N PRO A 89 -2.76 -14.45 25.41
CA PRO A 89 -3.90 -13.81 24.73
C PRO A 89 -4.79 -12.96 25.66
N GLU A 90 -4.56 -13.00 26.97
CA GLU A 90 -5.36 -12.28 27.97
C GLU A 90 -4.48 -11.77 29.14
N VAL A 91 -4.97 -10.75 29.84
CA VAL A 91 -4.39 -10.33 31.12
C VAL A 91 -5.09 -11.06 32.26
N SER A 92 -4.35 -11.90 32.99
CA SER A 92 -4.88 -12.70 34.08
C SER A 92 -4.21 -12.42 35.43
N LYS A 93 -4.63 -13.15 36.47
CA LYS A 93 -4.11 -13.00 37.85
C LYS A 93 -2.59 -13.16 37.95
N SER A 94 -1.97 -13.98 37.10
CA SER A 94 -0.51 -14.20 37.12
C SER A 94 0.28 -12.95 36.74
N HIS A 95 -0.31 -12.04 35.95
CA HIS A 95 0.35 -10.80 35.51
C HIS A 95 0.26 -9.66 36.54
N GLN A 96 -0.61 -9.78 37.55
CA GLN A 96 -0.85 -8.71 38.52
C GLN A 96 0.40 -8.32 39.32
N ALA A 97 1.28 -9.27 39.63
CA ALA A 97 2.54 -8.99 40.31
C ALA A 97 3.45 -8.10 39.45
N GLN A 98 3.63 -8.46 38.18
CA GLN A 98 4.45 -7.71 37.23
C GLN A 98 3.92 -6.29 37.00
N ILE A 99 2.58 -6.12 36.97
CA ILE A 99 1.94 -4.80 36.85
C ILE A 99 2.28 -3.93 38.07
N ARG A 100 2.16 -4.48 39.28
CA ARG A 100 2.48 -3.73 40.51
C ARG A 100 3.95 -3.35 40.57
N GLU A 101 4.84 -4.30 40.27
CA GLU A 101 6.28 -4.08 40.25
C GLU A 101 6.67 -2.99 39.25
N SER A 102 6.06 -2.99 38.05
CA SER A 102 6.30 -1.95 37.04
C SER A 102 5.86 -0.57 37.53
N PHE A 103 4.67 -0.47 38.13
CA PHE A 103 4.19 0.78 38.71
C PHE A 103 5.08 1.28 39.86
N ASP A 104 5.41 0.40 40.80
CA ASP A 104 6.20 0.77 41.97
C ASP A 104 7.63 1.19 41.56
N SER A 105 8.20 0.58 40.51
CA SER A 105 9.48 1.00 39.91
C SER A 105 9.41 2.42 39.33
N VAL A 106 8.37 2.74 38.56
CA VAL A 106 8.21 4.08 37.96
C VAL A 106 8.08 5.16 39.04
N VAL A 107 7.29 4.89 40.09
CA VAL A 107 7.13 5.81 41.23
C VAL A 107 8.45 5.99 41.98
N ALA A 108 9.18 4.92 42.26
CA ALA A 108 10.47 4.99 42.95
C ALA A 108 11.48 5.82 42.16
N ASN A 109 11.50 5.65 40.83
CA ASN A 109 12.40 6.39 39.97
C ASN A 109 11.99 7.87 39.81
N ALA A 110 10.69 8.17 39.78
CA ALA A 110 10.20 9.55 39.81
C ALA A 110 10.66 10.30 41.06
N ALA A 111 10.60 9.64 42.22
CA ALA A 111 11.11 10.18 43.47
C ALA A 111 12.64 10.36 43.47
N LYS A 112 13.37 9.40 42.87
CA LYS A 112 14.84 9.43 42.77
C LYS A 112 15.36 10.58 41.90
N GLU A 113 14.75 10.81 40.74
CA GLU A 113 15.17 11.86 39.81
C GLU A 113 14.47 13.21 40.02
N GLY A 114 13.50 13.27 40.95
CA GLY A 114 12.89 14.53 41.38
C GLY A 114 11.88 15.14 40.40
N PHE A 115 11.24 14.35 39.54
CA PHE A 115 10.16 14.82 38.66
C PHE A 115 8.77 14.44 39.20
N THR A 116 7.75 15.20 38.79
CA THR A 116 6.36 14.94 39.18
C THR A 116 5.67 14.03 38.17
N LEU A 117 5.43 12.77 38.55
CA LEU A 117 4.64 11.83 37.76
C LEU A 117 3.16 12.18 37.88
N THR A 118 2.55 12.67 36.80
CA THR A 118 1.13 13.09 36.77
C THR A 118 0.22 12.02 36.18
N GLN A 119 0.73 11.19 35.28
CA GLN A 119 -0.05 10.13 34.65
C GLN A 119 0.80 8.89 34.35
N TRP A 120 0.24 7.70 34.59
CA TRP A 120 0.84 6.43 34.23
C TRP A 120 -0.16 5.59 33.42
N ILE A 121 0.24 5.16 32.23
CA ILE A 121 -0.63 4.46 31.27
C ILE A 121 -0.04 3.08 31.02
N LEU A 122 -0.80 2.03 31.33
CA LEU A 122 -0.43 0.66 30.98
C LEU A 122 -0.96 0.32 29.59
N CYS A 123 -0.08 -0.09 28.68
CA CYS A 123 -0.44 -0.53 27.33
C CYS A 123 -0.31 -2.06 27.23
N VAL A 124 -1.42 -2.74 26.94
CA VAL A 124 -1.49 -4.21 26.81
C VAL A 124 -2.27 -4.61 25.55
N PRO A 125 -1.81 -5.60 24.77
CA PRO A 125 -2.43 -5.99 23.50
C PRO A 125 -3.69 -6.87 23.67
N SER A 126 -4.13 -7.12 24.90
CA SER A 126 -5.23 -8.02 25.21
C SER A 126 -6.19 -7.42 26.24
N SER A 127 -7.37 -8.00 26.31
CA SER A 127 -8.40 -7.62 27.28
C SER A 127 -8.21 -8.31 28.65
N MET A 128 -8.82 -7.74 29.68
CA MET A 128 -8.92 -8.34 31.01
C MET A 128 -10.24 -9.11 31.16
N ASP A 129 -10.21 -10.25 31.87
CA ASP A 129 -11.44 -10.94 32.26
C ASP A 129 -12.21 -10.16 33.37
N GLY A 130 -13.47 -10.50 33.62
CA GLY A 130 -14.30 -9.79 34.61
C GLY A 130 -13.65 -9.67 36.01
N PRO A 131 -13.11 -10.76 36.59
CA PRO A 131 -12.36 -10.71 37.84
C PRO A 131 -11.13 -9.79 37.80
N THR A 132 -10.34 -9.82 36.73
CA THR A 132 -9.12 -9.01 36.58
C THR A 132 -9.47 -7.54 36.37
N THR A 133 -10.52 -7.23 35.61
CA THR A 133 -11.06 -5.86 35.47
C THR A 133 -11.50 -5.29 36.83
N LYS A 134 -12.20 -6.09 37.66
CA LYS A 134 -12.58 -5.66 39.02
C LYS A 134 -11.36 -5.40 39.90
N TRP A 135 -10.34 -6.25 39.81
CA TRP A 135 -9.08 -6.05 40.52
C TRP A 135 -8.38 -4.77 40.05
N TRP A 136 -8.23 -4.58 38.74
CA TRP A 136 -7.59 -3.41 38.13
C TRP A 136 -8.26 -2.12 38.60
N SER A 137 -9.58 -2.00 38.48
CA SER A 137 -10.32 -0.81 38.91
C SER A 137 -10.16 -0.52 40.41
N THR A 138 -10.11 -1.55 41.24
CA THR A 138 -9.91 -1.39 42.70
C THR A 138 -8.47 -0.95 43.01
N TRP A 139 -7.49 -1.55 42.33
CA TRP A 139 -6.07 -1.25 42.49
C TRP A 139 -5.73 0.15 41.96
N LYS A 140 -6.19 0.50 40.76
CA LYS A 140 -6.10 1.83 40.12
C LYS A 140 -6.58 2.91 41.09
N ARG A 141 -7.84 2.85 41.54
CA ARG A 141 -8.43 3.87 42.43
C ARG A 141 -7.65 4.03 43.73
N LYS A 142 -7.13 2.92 44.29
CA LYS A 142 -6.29 2.99 45.49
C LYS A 142 -4.99 3.75 45.20
N LYS A 143 -4.27 3.38 44.15
CA LYS A 143 -2.97 3.98 43.81
C LYS A 143 -3.09 5.43 43.36
N GLU A 144 -4.12 5.79 42.59
CA GLU A 144 -4.40 7.20 42.22
C GLU A 144 -4.59 8.08 43.46
N ARG A 145 -5.33 7.60 44.47
CA ARG A 145 -5.50 8.32 45.74
C ARG A 145 -4.20 8.38 46.54
N ASP A 146 -3.47 7.27 46.62
CA ASP A 146 -2.28 7.17 47.46
C ASP A 146 -1.12 8.02 46.90
N PHE A 147 -1.04 8.24 45.57
CA PHE A 147 0.05 8.97 44.90
C PHE A 147 -0.36 10.27 44.21
N GLY A 148 -1.66 10.59 44.11
CA GLY A 148 -2.13 11.83 43.50
C GLY A 148 -1.90 11.94 41.99
N LEU A 149 -1.93 10.81 41.27
CA LEU A 149 -1.70 10.73 39.82
C LEU A 149 -2.87 10.05 39.11
N VAL A 150 -2.94 10.16 37.79
CA VAL A 150 -3.92 9.45 36.94
C VAL A 150 -3.33 8.13 36.44
N ILE A 151 -4.06 7.03 36.58
CA ILE A 151 -3.66 5.72 36.04
C ILE A 151 -4.61 5.33 34.93
N ASP A 152 -4.14 5.06 33.71
CA ASP A 152 -5.00 4.58 32.62
C ASP A 152 -4.55 3.24 32.05
N LEU A 153 -5.47 2.62 31.32
CA LEU A 153 -5.27 1.34 30.63
C LEU A 153 -5.58 1.55 29.15
N TRP A 154 -4.59 1.28 28.31
CA TRP A 154 -4.78 1.07 26.88
C TRP A 154 -4.76 -0.44 26.64
N ASP A 155 -5.95 -1.04 26.73
CA ASP A 155 -6.13 -2.46 26.41
C ASP A 155 -6.34 -2.68 24.92
N GLU A 156 -6.64 -3.92 24.52
CA GLU A 156 -6.88 -4.27 23.12
C GLU A 156 -7.89 -3.33 22.43
N THR A 157 -8.98 -2.96 23.11
CA THR A 157 -10.04 -2.15 22.51
C THR A 157 -9.55 -0.72 22.29
N GLU A 158 -8.94 -0.12 23.30
CA GLU A 158 -8.42 1.24 23.21
C GLU A 158 -7.28 1.36 22.20
N LEU A 159 -6.34 0.40 22.20
CA LEU A 159 -5.23 0.39 21.24
C LEU A 159 -5.73 0.27 19.80
N ARG A 160 -6.75 -0.56 19.54
CA ARG A 160 -7.38 -0.64 18.22
C ARG A 160 -8.01 0.68 17.81
N SER A 161 -8.75 1.33 18.70
CA SER A 161 -9.36 2.63 18.46
C SER A 161 -8.31 3.68 18.09
N LEU A 162 -7.21 3.74 18.86
CA LEU A 162 -6.10 4.64 18.59
C LEU A 162 -5.41 4.34 17.26
N LEU A 163 -5.16 3.07 16.93
CA LEU A 163 -4.50 2.67 15.69
C LEU A 163 -5.35 2.93 14.44
N ILE A 164 -6.67 2.94 14.55
CA ILE A 164 -7.57 3.26 13.42
C ILE A 164 -7.73 4.78 13.24
N SER A 165 -7.28 5.59 14.21
CA SER A 165 -7.32 7.04 14.07
C SER A 165 -6.46 7.53 12.89
N PRO A 166 -6.87 8.60 12.18
CA PRO A 166 -6.09 9.16 11.07
C PRO A 166 -4.64 9.52 11.47
N ASP A 167 -4.44 9.95 12.71
CA ASP A 167 -3.12 10.33 13.23
C ASP A 167 -2.17 9.12 13.30
N ALA A 168 -2.70 7.92 13.59
CA ALA A 168 -1.93 6.70 13.73
C ALA A 168 -1.79 5.89 12.43
N GLU A 169 -2.28 6.41 11.30
CA GLU A 169 -2.36 5.68 10.05
C GLU A 169 -1.02 5.06 9.64
N THR A 170 0.06 5.84 9.69
CA THR A 170 1.39 5.35 9.29
C THR A 170 1.87 4.18 10.18
N VAL A 171 1.52 4.20 11.47
CA VAL A 171 1.86 3.15 12.44
C VAL A 171 1.03 1.89 12.14
N ARG A 172 -0.28 2.04 11.93
CA ARG A 172 -1.19 0.95 11.58
C ARG A 172 -0.71 0.22 10.33
N ARG A 173 -0.36 0.98 9.28
CA ARG A 173 0.16 0.43 8.01
C ARG A 173 1.48 -0.32 8.21
N HIS A 174 2.40 0.24 8.98
CA HIS A 174 3.70 -0.40 9.22
C HIS A 174 3.60 -1.75 9.94
N TYR A 175 2.71 -1.85 10.95
CA TYR A 175 2.66 -3.02 11.82
C TYR A 175 1.57 -4.05 11.48
N TYR A 176 0.47 -3.66 10.84
CA TYR A 176 -0.71 -4.51 10.67
C TYR A 176 -1.26 -4.60 9.25
N GLU A 177 -0.85 -3.72 8.35
CA GLU A 177 -1.10 -4.01 6.95
C GLU A 177 -0.15 -5.13 6.51
N PRO A 178 -0.60 -6.04 5.65
CA PRO A 178 0.33 -6.89 4.94
C PRO A 178 1.36 -5.96 4.32
N ALA A 179 2.65 -6.16 4.65
CA ALA A 179 3.70 -5.70 3.73
C ALA A 179 3.21 -6.16 2.37
N GLN A 180 2.98 -5.24 1.42
CA GLN A 180 2.62 -5.61 0.06
C GLN A 180 3.62 -6.70 -0.29
N ALA A 181 3.15 -7.96 -0.33
CA ALA A 181 4.02 -9.05 -0.61
C ALA A 181 4.51 -8.69 -2.00
N THR A 182 5.77 -8.29 -2.12
CA THR A 182 6.41 -8.05 -3.40
C THR A 182 6.43 -9.41 -4.03
N ARG A 183 5.31 -9.75 -4.67
CA ARG A 183 5.16 -10.95 -5.45
C ARG A 183 6.28 -10.82 -6.47
N PRO A 184 7.13 -11.85 -6.63
CA PRO A 184 8.23 -11.77 -7.57
C PRO A 184 7.67 -11.33 -8.91
N GLU A 185 8.22 -10.23 -9.43
CA GLU A 185 7.81 -9.69 -10.73
C GLU A 185 8.00 -10.78 -11.79
N THR A 186 7.07 -10.89 -12.72
CA THR A 186 7.26 -11.71 -13.92
C THR A 186 8.55 -11.27 -14.59
N SER A 187 9.41 -12.23 -14.90
CA SER A 187 10.68 -11.96 -15.56
C SER A 187 10.45 -11.41 -16.96
N VAL A 188 11.25 -10.43 -17.35
CA VAL A 188 11.20 -9.87 -18.71
C VAL A 188 11.73 -10.92 -19.68
N VAL A 189 10.90 -11.31 -20.64
CA VAL A 189 11.26 -12.22 -21.73
C VAL A 189 11.79 -11.41 -22.89
N GLY A 190 13.01 -11.70 -23.35
CA GLY A 190 13.61 -11.04 -24.51
C GLY A 190 12.78 -11.26 -25.78
N LEU A 191 12.58 -10.19 -26.55
CA LEU A 191 11.90 -10.24 -27.84
C LEU A 191 12.87 -10.73 -28.91
N ALA A 192 12.54 -11.84 -29.57
CA ALA A 192 13.30 -12.35 -30.70
C ALA A 192 13.13 -11.46 -31.94
N ASP A 193 14.12 -11.44 -32.84
CA ASP A 193 14.12 -10.59 -34.04
C ASP A 193 12.88 -10.83 -34.92
N GLU A 194 12.49 -12.09 -35.12
CA GLU A 194 11.30 -12.47 -35.90
C GLU A 194 10.00 -11.87 -35.32
N ASP A 195 9.85 -11.90 -33.99
CA ASP A 195 8.69 -11.30 -33.33
C ASP A 195 8.76 -9.77 -33.33
N ALA A 196 9.96 -9.20 -33.24
CA ALA A 196 10.17 -7.75 -33.37
C ALA A 196 9.80 -7.24 -34.76
N GLU A 197 10.10 -7.99 -35.82
CA GLU A 197 9.71 -7.70 -37.21
C GLU A 197 8.20 -7.76 -37.37
N ARG A 198 7.54 -8.79 -36.81
CA ARG A 198 6.07 -8.89 -36.82
C ARG A 198 5.38 -7.71 -36.15
N LEU A 199 5.98 -7.14 -35.11
CA LEU A 199 5.43 -5.97 -34.43
C LEU A 199 5.59 -4.66 -35.23
N GLU A 200 6.33 -4.60 -36.34
CA GLU A 200 6.41 -3.37 -37.16
C GLU A 200 5.05 -2.95 -37.72
N THR A 201 4.14 -3.90 -37.97
CA THR A 201 2.80 -3.60 -38.48
C THR A 201 1.77 -3.36 -37.39
N ALA A 202 2.12 -3.56 -36.11
CA ALA A 202 1.21 -3.35 -34.99
C ALA A 202 0.73 -1.89 -34.91
N LEU A 203 -0.51 -1.67 -34.49
CA LEU A 203 -1.12 -0.35 -34.46
C LEU A 203 -0.35 0.60 -33.56
N PHE A 204 0.08 0.15 -32.38
CA PHE A 204 0.83 1.03 -31.47
C PHE A 204 2.16 1.48 -32.08
N VAL A 205 2.83 0.63 -32.88
CA VAL A 205 4.06 1.00 -33.59
C VAL A 205 3.75 2.03 -34.68
N ARG A 206 2.72 1.78 -35.50
CA ARG A 206 2.29 2.74 -36.53
C ARG A 206 1.98 4.11 -35.94
N GLN A 207 1.28 4.16 -34.82
CA GLN A 207 0.97 5.41 -34.13
C GLN A 207 2.22 6.10 -33.55
N LEU A 208 3.19 5.35 -33.01
CA LEU A 208 4.47 5.92 -32.58
C LEU A 208 5.25 6.52 -33.76
N ARG A 209 5.26 5.86 -34.92
CA ARG A 209 5.88 6.39 -36.14
C ARG A 209 5.22 7.70 -36.59
N GLU A 210 3.89 7.76 -36.57
CA GLU A 210 3.15 8.97 -36.94
C GLU A 210 3.42 10.13 -35.96
N ALA A 211 3.58 9.83 -34.66
CA ALA A 211 4.03 10.79 -33.65
C ALA A 211 5.51 11.21 -33.82
N GLY A 212 6.26 10.61 -34.76
CA GLY A 212 7.63 10.97 -35.09
C GLY A 212 8.70 10.16 -34.36
N HIS A 213 8.36 9.04 -33.73
CA HIS A 213 9.34 8.18 -33.07
C HIS A 213 10.12 7.31 -34.08
N VAL A 214 11.45 7.46 -34.08
CA VAL A 214 12.36 6.71 -34.95
C VAL A 214 12.85 5.41 -34.32
N GLU A 215 13.03 5.37 -33.00
CA GLU A 215 13.43 4.16 -32.28
C GLU A 215 12.26 3.66 -31.44
N VAL A 216 11.80 2.44 -31.70
CA VAL A 216 10.62 1.84 -31.05
C VAL A 216 10.88 0.45 -30.48
N THR A 217 12.14 -0.04 -30.51
CA THR A 217 12.52 -1.38 -30.04
C THR A 217 12.13 -1.62 -28.58
N SER A 218 12.37 -0.64 -27.69
CA SER A 218 11.96 -0.73 -26.29
C SER A 218 10.43 -0.79 -26.13
N SER A 219 9.69 -0.07 -26.97
CA SER A 219 8.22 -0.06 -26.94
C SER A 219 7.66 -1.42 -27.38
N LYS A 220 8.27 -2.05 -28.40
CA LYS A 220 7.94 -3.41 -28.82
C LYS A 220 8.20 -4.44 -27.71
N GLN A 221 9.37 -4.36 -27.08
CA GLN A 221 9.73 -5.21 -25.94
C GLN A 221 8.72 -5.08 -24.78
N GLN A 222 8.31 -3.84 -24.46
CA GLN A 222 7.31 -3.56 -23.43
C GLN A 222 5.95 -4.14 -23.79
N PHE A 223 5.46 -3.88 -25.00
CA PHE A 223 4.19 -4.42 -25.51
C PHE A 223 4.17 -5.96 -25.44
N PHE A 224 5.21 -6.61 -25.96
CA PHE A 224 5.33 -8.07 -25.96
C PHE A 224 5.23 -8.67 -24.55
N ASN A 225 5.94 -8.10 -23.58
CA ASN A 225 5.90 -8.59 -22.20
C ASN A 225 4.55 -8.33 -21.54
N ALA A 226 3.91 -7.19 -21.82
CA ALA A 226 2.58 -6.90 -21.31
C ALA A 226 1.51 -7.83 -21.89
N GLU A 227 1.59 -8.17 -23.18
CA GLU A 227 0.70 -9.14 -23.82
C GLU A 227 0.87 -10.54 -23.21
N LEU A 228 2.11 -10.98 -23.00
CA LEU A 228 2.38 -12.26 -22.35
C LEU A 228 1.79 -12.33 -20.95
N LEU A 229 2.02 -11.30 -20.14
CA LEU A 229 1.46 -11.17 -18.79
C LEU A 229 -0.07 -11.19 -18.80
N ALA A 230 -0.69 -10.40 -19.69
CA ALA A 230 -2.14 -10.30 -19.75
C ALA A 230 -2.78 -11.63 -20.16
N ARG A 231 -2.20 -12.31 -21.16
CA ARG A 231 -2.64 -13.64 -21.56
C ARG A 231 -2.52 -14.64 -20.40
N GLU A 232 -1.39 -14.64 -19.70
CA GLU A 232 -1.18 -15.52 -18.54
C GLU A 232 -2.22 -15.28 -17.42
N ILE A 233 -2.52 -14.03 -17.10
CA ILE A 233 -3.52 -13.66 -16.08
C ILE A 233 -4.92 -14.15 -16.50
N VAL A 234 -5.30 -13.91 -17.75
CA VAL A 234 -6.61 -14.32 -18.28
C VAL A 234 -6.72 -15.84 -18.31
N ASP A 235 -5.68 -16.54 -18.77
CA ASP A 235 -5.65 -18.00 -18.85
C ASP A 235 -5.72 -18.66 -17.47
N LYS A 236 -5.05 -18.08 -16.47
CA LYS A 236 -5.13 -18.53 -15.06
C LYS A 236 -6.52 -18.30 -14.46
N GLY A 237 -7.23 -17.27 -14.91
CA GLY A 237 -8.60 -16.97 -14.50
C GLY A 237 -8.77 -16.61 -13.02
N VAL A 238 -7.70 -16.20 -12.33
CA VAL A 238 -7.76 -15.80 -10.92
C VAL A 238 -8.54 -14.48 -10.82
N PRO A 239 -9.73 -14.43 -10.17
CA PRO A 239 -10.61 -13.27 -10.25
C PRO A 239 -9.96 -11.97 -9.77
N ALA A 240 -9.13 -12.04 -8.73
CA ALA A 240 -8.41 -10.89 -8.20
C ALA A 240 -7.37 -10.33 -9.19
N GLU A 241 -6.66 -11.19 -9.92
CA GLU A 241 -5.66 -10.77 -10.91
C GLU A 241 -6.33 -10.19 -12.16
N VAL A 242 -7.44 -10.78 -12.61
CA VAL A 242 -8.24 -10.28 -13.74
C VAL A 242 -8.83 -8.90 -13.41
N ALA A 243 -9.35 -8.74 -12.19
CA ALA A 243 -9.85 -7.44 -11.73
C ALA A 243 -8.72 -6.41 -11.61
N ALA A 244 -7.55 -6.80 -11.08
CA ALA A 244 -6.39 -5.92 -10.99
C ALA A 244 -5.88 -5.46 -12.37
N LEU A 245 -5.83 -6.38 -13.35
CA LEU A 245 -5.44 -6.06 -14.72
C LEU A 245 -6.43 -5.08 -15.37
N SER A 246 -7.73 -5.32 -15.18
CA SER A 246 -8.79 -4.43 -15.68
C SER A 246 -8.71 -3.04 -15.06
N SER A 247 -8.41 -2.96 -13.75
CA SER A 247 -8.21 -1.71 -13.03
C SER A 247 -6.98 -0.95 -13.52
N ALA A 248 -5.86 -1.64 -13.77
CA ALA A 248 -4.65 -1.06 -14.32
C ALA A 248 -4.88 -0.50 -15.73
N ASP A 249 -5.56 -1.25 -16.62
CA ASP A 249 -5.89 -0.81 -17.97
C ASP A 249 -6.81 0.43 -17.96
N ALA A 250 -7.77 0.50 -17.03
CA ALA A 250 -8.64 1.67 -16.87
C ALA A 250 -7.87 2.90 -16.36
N THR A 251 -6.99 2.71 -15.38
CA THR A 251 -6.17 3.80 -14.81
C THR A 251 -5.20 4.35 -15.83
N ILE A 252 -4.51 3.49 -16.58
CA ILE A 252 -3.59 3.87 -17.65
C ILE A 252 -4.32 4.63 -18.77
N HIS A 253 -5.53 4.18 -19.13
CA HIS A 253 -6.35 4.90 -20.10
C HIS A 253 -6.75 6.30 -19.60
N GLY A 254 -7.09 6.44 -18.31
CA GLY A 254 -7.34 7.74 -17.69
C GLY A 254 -6.12 8.68 -17.73
N VAL A 255 -4.93 8.18 -17.36
CA VAL A 255 -3.67 8.96 -17.49
C VAL A 255 -3.47 9.43 -18.93
N TRP A 256 -3.66 8.55 -19.91
CA TRP A 256 -3.57 8.95 -21.31
C TRP A 256 -4.59 10.03 -21.68
N GLU A 257 -5.85 9.87 -21.26
CA GLU A 257 -6.94 10.79 -21.60
C GLU A 257 -6.67 12.21 -21.07
N ASP A 258 -6.19 12.32 -19.83
CA ASP A 258 -5.82 13.60 -19.21
C ASP A 258 -4.73 14.32 -20.03
N HIS A 259 -3.62 13.62 -20.31
CA HIS A 259 -2.50 14.19 -21.09
C HIS A 259 -2.88 14.45 -22.55
N PHE A 260 -3.70 13.62 -23.16
CA PHE A 260 -4.15 13.81 -24.54
C PHE A 260 -5.00 15.07 -24.66
N ASN A 261 -5.91 15.29 -23.71
CA ASN A 261 -6.75 16.47 -23.68
C ASN A 261 -5.93 17.74 -23.43
N GLU A 262 -4.98 17.70 -22.50
CA GLU A 262 -4.05 18.81 -22.26
C GLU A 262 -3.21 19.13 -23.51
N ALA A 263 -2.65 18.12 -24.16
CA ALA A 263 -1.88 18.29 -25.39
C ALA A 263 -2.75 18.88 -26.52
N CYS A 264 -4.01 18.45 -26.65
CA CYS A 264 -4.93 19.00 -27.65
C CYS A 264 -5.32 20.47 -27.38
N GLN A 265 -5.26 20.93 -26.14
CA GLN A 265 -5.53 22.33 -25.79
C GLN A 265 -4.32 23.23 -26.02
N THR A 266 -3.11 22.68 -25.88
CA THR A 266 -1.85 23.44 -25.89
C THR A 266 -1.13 23.41 -27.24
N ASP A 267 -1.36 22.38 -28.05
CA ASP A 267 -0.72 22.17 -29.35
C ASP A 267 -1.76 21.85 -30.44
N GLU A 268 -1.85 22.72 -31.46
CA GLU A 268 -2.71 22.49 -32.64
C GLU A 268 -2.09 21.48 -33.63
N SER A 269 -0.82 21.12 -33.46
CA SER A 269 -0.12 20.17 -34.31
C SER A 269 -0.83 18.82 -34.33
N PRO A 270 -0.90 18.15 -35.50
CA PRO A 270 -1.44 16.80 -35.58
C PRO A 270 -0.61 15.79 -34.76
N ARG A 271 0.68 16.05 -34.51
CA ARG A 271 1.61 15.11 -33.88
C ARG A 271 1.61 15.14 -32.34
N LEU A 272 1.04 16.16 -31.72
CA LEU A 272 0.99 16.33 -30.25
C LEU A 272 2.34 16.10 -29.58
N ALA A 273 3.31 16.99 -29.87
CA ALA A 273 4.69 16.77 -29.46
C ALA A 273 4.82 16.68 -27.93
N GLY A 274 5.44 15.61 -27.43
CA GLY A 274 5.66 15.40 -26.00
C GLY A 274 4.59 14.56 -25.30
N LEU A 275 3.42 14.33 -25.90
CA LEU A 275 2.34 13.50 -25.33
C LEU A 275 2.85 12.14 -24.83
N HIS A 276 3.52 11.38 -25.70
CA HIS A 276 4.06 10.07 -25.33
C HIS A 276 5.04 10.16 -24.15
N LYS A 277 5.89 11.19 -24.11
CA LYS A 277 6.85 11.36 -23.02
C LYS A 277 6.14 11.60 -21.69
N SER A 278 5.14 12.49 -21.67
CA SER A 278 4.40 12.83 -20.44
C SER A 278 3.63 11.63 -19.90
N VAL A 279 2.86 10.95 -20.75
CA VAL A 279 2.11 9.73 -20.38
C VAL A 279 3.02 8.65 -19.84
N MET A 280 4.10 8.32 -20.57
CA MET A 280 5.02 7.26 -20.14
C MET A 280 5.83 7.64 -18.89
N SER A 281 6.05 8.93 -18.63
CA SER A 281 6.69 9.39 -17.39
C SER A 281 5.77 9.18 -16.20
N GLU A 282 4.49 9.53 -16.34
CA GLU A 282 3.52 9.37 -15.27
C GLU A 282 3.22 7.90 -14.97
N ILE A 283 3.07 7.05 -15.98
CA ILE A 283 2.88 5.60 -15.79
C ILE A 283 4.05 5.00 -14.99
N ARG A 284 5.30 5.40 -15.26
CA ARG A 284 6.46 4.95 -14.48
C ARG A 284 6.42 5.45 -13.05
N ALA A 285 6.02 6.70 -12.82
CA ALA A 285 5.90 7.27 -11.48
C ALA A 285 4.80 6.59 -10.66
N GLN A 286 3.70 6.19 -11.31
CA GLN A 286 2.57 5.51 -10.68
C GLN A 286 2.72 3.97 -10.64
N HIS A 287 3.88 3.43 -11.01
CA HIS A 287 4.07 1.97 -11.15
C HIS A 287 3.59 1.16 -9.93
N ALA A 288 3.94 1.59 -8.72
CA ALA A 288 3.57 0.88 -7.48
C ALA A 288 2.05 0.78 -7.28
N THR A 289 1.30 1.79 -7.73
CA THR A 289 -0.17 1.77 -7.69
C THR A 289 -0.72 0.87 -8.79
N LEU A 290 -0.19 0.98 -10.01
CA LEU A 290 -0.61 0.22 -11.18
C LEU A 290 -0.31 -1.28 -11.09
N SER A 291 0.77 -1.66 -10.39
CA SER A 291 1.16 -3.06 -10.17
C SER A 291 0.47 -3.69 -8.96
N SER A 292 -0.37 -2.96 -8.23
CA SER A 292 -1.07 -3.49 -7.06
C SER A 292 -1.96 -4.68 -7.44
N GLY A 293 -1.59 -5.86 -6.96
CA GLY A 293 -2.29 -7.12 -7.26
C GLY A 293 -1.81 -7.84 -8.53
N LEU A 294 -0.81 -7.32 -9.22
CA LEU A 294 -0.23 -7.91 -10.44
C LEU A 294 1.24 -8.33 -10.21
N PRO A 295 1.68 -9.48 -10.76
CA PRO A 295 3.08 -9.88 -10.71
C PRO A 295 3.89 -9.15 -11.79
N CYS A 296 3.92 -7.81 -11.79
CA CYS A 296 4.44 -7.06 -12.93
C CYS A 296 5.45 -5.98 -12.54
N GLY A 297 6.55 -5.91 -13.30
CA GLY A 297 7.53 -4.81 -13.22
C GLY A 297 7.24 -3.63 -14.15
N PRO A 298 8.10 -2.58 -14.14
CA PRO A 298 7.90 -1.36 -14.93
C PRO A 298 7.77 -1.59 -16.44
N VAL A 299 8.45 -2.58 -16.99
CA VAL A 299 8.36 -2.95 -18.42
C VAL A 299 6.94 -3.34 -18.80
N HIS A 300 6.26 -4.11 -17.96
CA HIS A 300 4.89 -4.56 -18.19
C HIS A 300 3.90 -3.40 -18.10
N THR A 301 3.99 -2.57 -17.04
CA THR A 301 3.09 -1.41 -16.88
C THR A 301 3.24 -0.38 -18.02
N CYS A 302 4.46 -0.14 -18.50
CA CYS A 302 4.69 0.64 -19.72
C CYS A 302 4.05 -0.04 -20.95
N GLY A 303 4.16 -1.37 -21.06
CA GLY A 303 3.58 -2.14 -22.14
C GLY A 303 2.06 -2.16 -22.16
N LEU A 304 1.40 -2.08 -20.99
CA LEU A 304 -0.06 -1.98 -20.90
C LEU A 304 -0.57 -0.75 -21.66
N MET A 305 0.15 0.38 -21.63
CA MET A 305 -0.23 1.55 -22.44
C MET A 305 -0.17 1.26 -23.94
N HIS A 306 0.86 0.55 -24.41
CA HIS A 306 0.94 0.13 -25.81
C HIS A 306 -0.21 -0.83 -26.16
N ARG A 307 -0.62 -1.72 -25.25
CA ARG A 307 -1.82 -2.56 -25.43
C ARG A 307 -3.10 -1.74 -25.52
N VAL A 308 -3.27 -0.69 -24.72
CA VAL A 308 -4.44 0.20 -24.81
C VAL A 308 -4.51 0.88 -26.18
N VAL A 309 -3.37 1.31 -26.72
CA VAL A 309 -3.30 1.86 -28.09
C VAL A 309 -3.61 0.80 -29.14
N ASP A 310 -3.02 -0.39 -29.02
CA ASP A 310 -3.20 -1.50 -29.97
C ASP A 310 -4.65 -2.00 -29.99
N ASN A 311 -5.32 -1.97 -28.83
CA ASN A 311 -6.75 -2.23 -28.68
C ASN A 311 -7.66 -1.09 -29.18
N ARG A 312 -7.11 -0.07 -29.87
CA ARG A 312 -7.83 1.07 -30.46
C ARG A 312 -8.58 1.93 -29.43
N ARG A 313 -8.11 1.95 -28.18
CA ARG A 313 -8.71 2.77 -27.10
C ARG A 313 -8.00 4.10 -26.88
N ALA A 314 -6.80 4.24 -27.42
CA ALA A 314 -5.94 5.42 -27.27
C ALA A 314 -5.08 5.66 -28.52
N GLY A 315 -4.39 6.79 -28.54
CA GLY A 315 -3.43 7.08 -29.59
C GLY A 315 -2.47 8.23 -29.32
N TRP A 316 -1.42 8.33 -30.14
CA TRP A 316 -0.31 9.27 -29.91
C TRP A 316 -0.39 10.56 -30.72
N VAL A 317 -1.37 10.65 -31.63
CA VAL A 317 -1.57 11.81 -32.52
C VAL A 317 -3.03 12.22 -32.52
N ARG A 318 -3.32 13.47 -32.92
CA ARG A 318 -4.68 14.04 -32.84
C ARG A 318 -5.71 13.25 -33.65
N HIS A 319 -5.29 12.72 -34.81
CA HIS A 319 -6.13 11.96 -35.74
C HIS A 319 -6.00 10.44 -35.56
N TRP A 320 -5.60 9.97 -34.37
CA TRP A 320 -5.31 8.55 -34.12
C TRP A 320 -6.46 7.59 -34.47
N ARG A 321 -7.72 8.03 -34.32
CA ARG A 321 -8.90 7.21 -34.66
C ARG A 321 -8.93 6.84 -36.14
N GLN A 322 -8.53 7.76 -37.02
CA GLN A 322 -8.43 7.48 -38.45
C GLN A 322 -7.37 6.39 -38.73
N ILE A 323 -6.21 6.47 -38.08
CA ILE A 323 -5.14 5.48 -38.21
C ILE A 323 -5.62 4.10 -37.74
N ALA A 324 -6.34 4.07 -36.61
CA ALA A 324 -6.93 2.85 -36.08
C ALA A 324 -7.97 2.23 -37.03
N ASP A 325 -8.83 3.05 -37.64
CA ASP A 325 -9.83 2.60 -38.61
C ASP A 325 -9.19 2.05 -39.90
N GLU A 326 -8.14 2.72 -40.39
CA GLU A 326 -7.37 2.28 -41.57
C GLU A 326 -6.64 0.96 -41.29
N HIS A 327 -6.10 0.77 -40.09
CA HIS A 327 -5.44 -0.47 -39.71
C HIS A 327 -6.37 -1.69 -39.77
N VAL A 328 -7.60 -1.56 -39.27
CA VAL A 328 -8.60 -2.64 -39.32
C VAL A 328 -8.93 -3.03 -40.77
N ARG A 329 -9.01 -2.05 -41.69
CA ARG A 329 -9.27 -2.33 -43.11
C ARG A 329 -8.12 -3.12 -43.73
N SER A 330 -6.87 -2.70 -43.48
CA SER A 330 -5.69 -3.39 -43.99
C SER A 330 -5.57 -4.84 -43.47
N ASP A 331 -5.89 -5.09 -42.20
CA ASP A 331 -5.85 -6.44 -41.62
C ASP A 331 -6.96 -7.35 -42.19
N GLY A 332 -8.13 -6.77 -42.48
CA GLY A 332 -9.25 -7.47 -43.12
C GLY A 332 -8.96 -7.86 -44.57
N GLU A 333 -8.30 -6.98 -45.34
CA GLU A 333 -7.91 -7.23 -46.73
C GLU A 333 -6.81 -8.30 -46.84
N GLN A 334 -5.80 -8.28 -45.95
CA GLN A 334 -4.75 -9.31 -45.91
C GLN A 334 -5.29 -10.72 -45.55
N SER A 335 -6.33 -10.79 -44.71
CA SER A 335 -7.00 -12.05 -44.36
C SER A 335 -7.84 -12.61 -45.51
N GLN A 336 -8.40 -11.74 -46.37
CA GLN A 336 -9.18 -12.16 -47.55
C GLN A 336 -8.28 -12.62 -48.72
N ASP A 337 -7.13 -11.97 -48.94
CA ASP A 337 -6.18 -12.39 -49.99
C ASP A 337 -5.52 -13.75 -49.69
N THR A 338 -5.27 -14.05 -48.41
CA THR A 338 -4.76 -15.38 -47.99
C THR A 338 -5.80 -16.49 -48.27
N THR A 339 -7.09 -16.17 -48.15
CA THR A 339 -8.18 -17.11 -48.39
C THR A 339 -8.41 -17.34 -49.90
N THR A 340 -8.28 -16.29 -50.72
CA THR A 340 -8.41 -16.38 -52.19
C THR A 340 -7.21 -17.09 -52.84
N ALA A 341 -5.99 -16.91 -52.30
CA ALA A 341 -4.79 -17.58 -52.81
C ALA A 341 -4.79 -19.11 -52.59
N ILE A 342 -5.42 -19.59 -51.51
CA ILE A 342 -5.56 -21.03 -51.24
C ILE A 342 -6.59 -21.68 -52.19
N ALA A 343 -7.62 -20.95 -52.63
CA ALA A 343 -8.67 -21.46 -53.52
C ALA A 343 -8.21 -21.69 -54.99
N LEU A 344 -7.10 -21.08 -55.42
CA LEU A 344 -6.59 -21.17 -56.80
C LEU A 344 -5.58 -22.31 -57.04
N ASN A 345 -5.12 -23.02 -56.00
CA ASN A 345 -4.13 -24.11 -56.08
C ASN A 345 -4.70 -25.52 -55.75
N GLY A 346 -6.00 -25.73 -55.95
CA GLY A 346 -6.62 -27.05 -55.80
C GLY A 346 -6.15 -28.06 -56.87
N PRO A 347 -5.92 -29.35 -56.54
CA PRO A 347 -5.37 -30.32 -57.48
C PRO A 347 -6.36 -30.67 -58.61
N GLN A 348 -5.87 -30.63 -59.85
CA GLN A 348 -6.60 -31.06 -61.03
C GLN A 348 -6.84 -32.58 -61.00
N PRO A 349 -8.09 -33.08 -61.09
CA PRO A 349 -8.38 -34.50 -60.96
C PRO A 349 -7.90 -35.29 -62.19
N ALA A 350 -7.17 -36.38 -61.93
CA ALA A 350 -6.67 -37.31 -62.94
C ALA A 350 -7.82 -38.02 -63.68
N SER A 351 -7.72 -38.08 -65.01
CA SER A 351 -8.67 -38.78 -65.88
C SER A 351 -8.49 -40.31 -65.80
N PRO A 352 -9.57 -41.10 -65.73
CA PRO A 352 -9.46 -42.55 -65.70
C PRO A 352 -9.29 -43.15 -67.11
N SER A 353 -8.46 -44.19 -67.21
CA SER A 353 -8.35 -45.11 -68.35
C SER A 353 -9.18 -46.37 -68.12
#